data_AF-A0A3S9B1W9-F1
#
_entry.id   AF-A0A3S9B1W9-F1
#
_cell.length_a   1.000
_cell.length_b   1.000
_cell.length_c   1.000
_cell.angle_alpha   90.00
_cell.angle_beta   90.00
_cell.angle_gamma   90.00
#
_symmetry.space_group_name_H-M   'P 1'
#
loop_
_entity.id
_entity.type
_entity.pdbx_description
1 polymer ?
#
loop_
_entity_poly.entity_id
_entity_poly.type
_entity_poly.pdbx_seq_one_letter_code
_entity_poly.pdbx_strand_id
1 'polypeptide(L)'
;MLLMTSRSKKRTTETRQAAIRRREQRERQQAYRDEMRDLRRPDRDDIARVWLWKSIRMAEKAEPKHRDWMQCTVLEALKAQGFDERQSEIALDELVERYRQSNKPPFRRKRHLSDMGD
;
A
#
# COMPACT_ATOMS: atom_id res chain seq x y z
N MET A 1 16.76 -43.82 -28.73
CA MET A 1 16.21 -43.82 -27.35
C MET A 1 16.97 -42.92 -26.35
N LEU A 2 18.12 -42.31 -26.69
CA LEU A 2 18.94 -41.49 -25.77
C LEU A 2 18.47 -40.03 -25.55
N LEU A 3 17.59 -39.48 -26.40
CA LEU A 3 17.24 -38.05 -26.39
C LEU A 3 16.21 -37.67 -25.30
N MET A 4 15.39 -38.61 -24.82
CA MET A 4 14.32 -38.31 -23.85
C MET A 4 14.84 -38.17 -22.42
N THR A 5 15.94 -38.84 -22.06
CA THR A 5 16.55 -38.80 -20.72
C THR A 5 17.30 -37.49 -20.47
N SER A 6 17.99 -36.93 -21.49
CA SER A 6 18.72 -35.66 -21.37
C SER A 6 17.77 -34.47 -21.17
N ARG A 7 16.61 -34.49 -21.86
CA ARG A 7 15.56 -33.45 -21.77
C ARG A 7 14.80 -33.49 -20.44
N SER A 8 14.71 -34.66 -19.80
CA SER A 8 14.17 -34.83 -18.45
C SER A 8 15.14 -34.26 -17.39
N LYS A 9 16.43 -34.60 -17.51
CA LYS A 9 17.49 -34.17 -16.57
C LYS A 9 17.75 -32.65 -16.62
N LYS A 10 17.65 -32.02 -17.80
CA LYS A 10 17.70 -30.55 -17.94
C LYS A 10 16.53 -29.86 -17.20
N ARG A 11 15.30 -30.31 -17.42
CA ARG A 11 14.09 -29.73 -16.78
C ARG A 11 14.12 -29.83 -15.25
N THR A 12 14.60 -30.93 -14.69
CA THR A 12 14.74 -31.07 -13.22
C THR A 12 15.79 -30.11 -12.66
N THR A 13 16.85 -29.83 -13.41
CA THR A 13 17.93 -28.92 -12.99
C THR A 13 17.48 -27.46 -13.04
N GLU A 14 16.77 -27.06 -14.10
CA GLU A 14 16.17 -25.72 -14.23
C GLU A 14 15.13 -25.44 -13.15
N THR A 15 14.32 -26.45 -12.79
CA THR A 15 13.31 -26.34 -11.72
C THR A 15 13.98 -26.16 -10.36
N ARG A 16 15.06 -26.88 -10.09
CA ARG A 16 15.86 -26.74 -8.86
C ARG A 16 16.53 -25.36 -8.77
N GLN A 17 17.09 -24.86 -9.87
CA GLN A 17 17.67 -23.52 -9.92
C GLN A 17 16.62 -22.42 -9.73
N ALA A 18 15.43 -22.56 -10.33
CA ALA A 18 14.32 -21.63 -10.10
C ALA A 18 13.86 -21.62 -8.63
N ALA A 19 13.82 -22.80 -7.99
CA ALA A 19 13.49 -22.92 -6.57
C ALA A 19 14.54 -22.22 -5.68
N ILE A 20 15.83 -22.37 -5.98
CA ILE A 20 16.92 -21.68 -5.28
C ILE A 20 16.78 -20.16 -5.43
N ARG A 21 16.60 -19.64 -6.66
CA ARG A 21 16.41 -18.20 -6.90
C ARG A 21 15.22 -17.63 -6.12
N ARG A 22 14.08 -18.33 -6.11
CA ARG A 22 12.90 -17.91 -5.34
C ARG A 22 13.19 -17.90 -3.84
N ARG A 23 13.97 -18.87 -3.34
CA ARG A 23 14.36 -18.92 -1.92
C ARG A 23 15.25 -17.73 -1.55
N GLU A 24 16.31 -17.48 -2.32
CA GLU A 24 17.20 -16.35 -2.08
C GLU A 24 16.45 -15.02 -2.15
N GLN A 25 15.52 -14.88 -3.10
CA GLN A 25 14.69 -13.68 -3.21
C GLN A 25 13.81 -13.49 -1.97
N ARG A 26 13.23 -14.57 -1.42
CA ARG A 26 12.47 -14.50 -0.16
C ARG A 26 13.36 -14.12 1.02
N GLU A 27 14.55 -14.68 1.11
CA GLU A 27 15.50 -14.36 2.19
C GLU A 27 15.93 -12.89 2.15
N ARG A 28 16.24 -12.35 0.96
CA ARG A 28 16.55 -10.92 0.79
C ARG A 28 15.37 -10.02 1.15
N GLN A 29 14.15 -10.37 0.71
CA GLN A 29 12.95 -9.61 1.07
C GLN A 29 12.66 -9.65 2.57
N GLN A 30 12.92 -10.78 3.22
CA GLN A 30 12.74 -10.92 4.65
C GLN A 30 13.76 -10.08 5.42
N ALA A 31 15.04 -10.18 5.08
CA ALA A 31 16.09 -9.37 5.68
C ALA A 31 15.81 -7.86 5.54
N TYR A 32 15.38 -7.42 4.35
CA TYR A 32 14.98 -6.03 4.13
C TYR A 32 13.79 -5.62 5.02
N ARG A 33 12.76 -6.48 5.15
CA ARG A 33 11.61 -6.19 6.03
C ARG A 33 12.00 -6.13 7.50
N ASP A 34 12.92 -7.00 7.93
CA ASP A 34 13.43 -7.00 9.30
C ASP A 34 14.25 -5.74 9.58
N GLU A 35 15.14 -5.35 8.67
CA GLU A 35 15.89 -4.08 8.78
C GLU A 35 14.95 -2.87 8.83
N MET A 36 13.95 -2.79 7.94
CA MET A 36 12.99 -1.68 7.97
C MET A 36 12.16 -1.66 9.26
N ARG A 37 11.85 -2.83 9.83
CA ARG A 37 11.16 -2.97 11.11
C ARG A 37 12.03 -2.43 12.25
N ASP A 38 13.30 -2.80 12.27
CA ASP A 38 14.26 -2.37 13.30
C ASP A 38 14.53 -0.85 13.21
N LEU A 39 14.63 -0.33 12.00
CA LEU A 39 14.69 1.11 11.72
C LEU A 39 13.36 1.84 11.96
N ARG A 40 12.26 1.11 12.20
CA ARG A 40 10.89 1.63 12.35
C ARG A 40 10.47 2.55 11.20
N ARG A 41 10.98 2.25 10.00
CA ARG A 41 10.75 3.07 8.82
C ARG A 41 9.29 2.90 8.35
N PRO A 42 8.51 3.97 8.19
CA PRO A 42 7.19 3.87 7.60
C PRO A 42 7.31 3.46 6.13
N ASP A 43 6.45 2.56 5.69
CA ASP A 43 6.35 2.21 4.28
C ASP A 43 5.49 3.25 3.52
N ARG A 44 5.40 3.10 2.20
CA ARG A 44 4.58 3.99 1.36
C ARG A 44 3.11 4.00 1.79
N ASP A 45 2.57 2.86 2.20
CA ASP A 45 1.18 2.73 2.63
C ASP A 45 0.95 3.45 3.97
N ASP A 46 1.90 3.33 4.91
CA ASP A 46 1.89 4.08 6.17
C ASP A 46 1.82 5.58 5.94
N ILE A 47 2.62 6.08 5.01
CA ILE A 47 2.64 7.50 4.64
C ILE A 47 1.31 7.86 3.97
N ALA A 48 0.88 7.08 2.97
CA ALA A 48 -0.33 7.36 2.20
C ALA A 48 -1.58 7.42 3.09
N ARG A 49 -1.78 6.45 3.99
CA ARG A 49 -2.95 6.41 4.88
C ARG A 49 -2.96 7.58 5.87
N VAL A 50 -1.80 7.97 6.40
CA VAL A 50 -1.67 9.11 7.31
C VAL A 50 -1.91 10.41 6.56
N TRP A 51 -1.31 10.57 5.38
CA TRP A 51 -1.45 11.74 4.53
C TRP A 51 -2.92 11.97 4.16
N LEU A 52 -3.57 10.94 3.62
CA LEU A 52 -4.99 10.97 3.24
C LEU A 52 -5.89 11.39 4.42
N TRP A 53 -5.72 10.74 5.58
CA TRP A 53 -6.50 11.07 6.78
C TRP A 53 -6.28 12.53 7.23
N LYS A 54 -5.03 13.00 7.22
CA LYS A 54 -4.71 14.38 7.59
C LYS A 54 -5.23 15.39 6.57
N SER A 55 -5.10 15.13 5.27
CA SER A 55 -5.60 16.01 4.21
C SER A 55 -7.11 16.22 4.32
N ILE A 56 -7.90 15.15 4.53
CA ILE A 56 -9.35 15.26 4.74
C ILE A 56 -9.65 16.12 5.97
N ARG A 57 -9.00 15.86 7.11
CA ARG A 57 -9.20 16.60 8.36
C ARG A 57 -8.76 18.07 8.29
N MET A 58 -7.77 18.38 7.45
CA MET A 58 -7.33 19.74 7.18
C MET A 58 -8.31 20.46 6.26
N ALA A 59 -8.81 19.78 5.22
CA ALA A 59 -9.81 20.32 4.30
C ALA A 59 -11.12 20.70 5.03
N GLU A 60 -11.52 19.94 6.06
CA GLU A 60 -12.68 20.27 6.90
C GLU A 60 -12.54 21.60 7.65
N LYS A 61 -11.32 22.03 7.94
CA LYS A 61 -11.02 23.28 8.64
C LYS A 61 -10.68 24.41 7.68
N ALA A 62 -10.57 24.11 6.39
CA ALA A 62 -10.24 25.08 5.37
C ALA A 62 -11.50 25.85 4.94
N GLU A 63 -11.28 26.99 4.29
CA GLU A 63 -12.33 27.72 3.60
C GLU A 63 -13.02 26.82 2.56
N PRO A 64 -14.36 26.91 2.39
CA PRO A 64 -15.11 26.05 1.47
C PRO A 64 -14.48 25.96 0.08
N LYS A 65 -14.04 27.10 -0.48
CA LYS A 65 -13.37 27.15 -1.79
C LYS A 65 -12.13 26.26 -1.88
N HIS A 66 -11.32 26.19 -0.82
CA HIS A 66 -10.11 25.36 -0.81
C HIS A 66 -10.44 23.87 -0.70
N ARG A 67 -11.47 23.55 0.10
CA ARG A 67 -12.00 22.19 0.21
C ARG A 67 -12.53 21.70 -1.15
N ASP A 68 -13.35 22.50 -1.81
CA ASP A 68 -13.95 22.16 -3.10
C ASP A 68 -12.86 21.96 -4.15
N TRP A 69 -11.88 22.87 -4.21
CA TRP A 69 -10.74 22.74 -5.11
C TRP A 69 -9.95 21.43 -4.89
N MET A 70 -9.73 21.05 -3.63
CA MET A 70 -9.05 19.80 -3.30
C MET A 70 -9.85 18.58 -3.77
N GLN A 71 -11.15 18.56 -3.53
CA GLN A 71 -12.03 17.46 -3.97
C GLN A 71 -12.06 17.35 -5.50
N CYS A 72 -12.24 18.47 -6.21
CA CYS A 72 -12.24 18.49 -7.68
C CYS A 72 -10.91 17.94 -8.25
N THR A 73 -9.78 18.37 -7.71
CA THR A 73 -8.45 17.91 -8.18
C THR A 73 -8.29 16.39 -8.03
N VAL A 74 -8.82 15.81 -6.94
CA VAL A 74 -8.80 14.35 -6.74
C VAL A 74 -9.70 13.65 -7.74
N LEU A 75 -10.92 14.14 -7.97
CA LEU A 75 -11.87 13.56 -8.91
C LEU A 75 -11.37 13.64 -10.36
N GLU A 76 -10.77 14.76 -10.76
CA GLU A 76 -10.13 14.92 -12.07
C GLU A 76 -9.00 13.91 -12.27
N ALA A 77 -8.17 13.68 -11.24
CA ALA A 77 -7.09 12.70 -11.29
C ALA A 77 -7.61 11.25 -11.38
N LEU A 78 -8.75 10.94 -10.75
CA LEU A 78 -9.41 9.63 -10.87
C LEU A 78 -10.04 9.45 -12.27
N LYS A 79 -10.72 10.47 -12.77
CA LYS A 79 -11.28 10.49 -14.12
C LYS A 79 -10.20 10.29 -15.19
N ALA A 80 -9.04 10.93 -15.04
CA ALA A 80 -7.91 10.76 -15.95
C ALA A 80 -7.35 9.33 -15.98
N GLN A 81 -7.54 8.54 -14.92
CA GLN A 81 -7.19 7.12 -14.88
C GLN A 81 -8.28 6.21 -15.49
N GLY A 82 -9.42 6.77 -15.90
CA GLY A 82 -10.54 6.04 -16.47
C GLY A 82 -11.57 5.55 -15.44
N PHE A 83 -11.53 6.04 -14.20
CA PHE A 83 -12.60 5.77 -13.24
C PHE A 83 -13.88 6.54 -13.60
N ASP A 84 -15.04 5.94 -13.27
CA ASP A 84 -16.33 6.62 -13.41
C ASP A 84 -16.41 7.79 -12.42
N GLU A 85 -16.83 8.94 -12.94
CA GLU A 85 -16.85 10.20 -12.20
C GLU A 85 -17.82 10.16 -11.01
N ARG A 86 -19.05 9.66 -11.24
CA ARG A 86 -20.08 9.59 -10.21
C ARG A 86 -19.74 8.56 -9.14
N GLN A 87 -19.19 7.40 -9.53
CA GLN A 87 -18.72 6.41 -8.55
C GLN A 87 -17.53 6.94 -7.74
N SER A 88 -16.67 7.76 -8.35
CA SER A 88 -15.54 8.40 -7.66
C SER A 88 -16.01 9.44 -6.64
N GLU A 89 -17.01 10.25 -6.98
CA GLU A 89 -17.66 11.19 -6.06
C GLU A 89 -18.23 10.47 -4.83
N ILE A 90 -19.06 9.45 -5.05
CA ILE A 90 -19.68 8.65 -3.98
C ILE A 90 -18.60 8.06 -3.07
N ALA A 91 -17.56 7.44 -3.64
CA ALA A 91 -16.49 6.84 -2.87
C ALA A 91 -15.68 7.87 -2.07
N LEU A 92 -15.44 9.06 -2.62
CA LEU A 92 -14.76 10.15 -1.93
C LEU A 92 -15.60 10.67 -0.75
N ASP A 93 -16.90 10.86 -0.95
CA ASP A 93 -17.81 11.33 0.10
C ASP A 93 -17.91 10.34 1.26
N GLU A 94 -18.06 9.04 0.96
CA GLU A 94 -18.06 7.98 1.98
C GLU A 94 -16.76 7.95 2.78
N LEU A 95 -15.63 8.19 2.11
CA LEU A 95 -14.32 8.22 2.74
C LEU A 95 -14.15 9.45 3.63
N VAL A 96 -14.59 10.63 3.17
CA VAL A 96 -14.59 11.87 3.95
C VAL A 96 -15.42 11.67 5.21
N GLU A 97 -16.63 11.14 5.09
CA GLU A 97 -17.52 10.94 6.24
C GLU A 97 -16.92 9.98 7.27
N ARG A 98 -16.33 8.86 6.81
CA ARG A 98 -15.64 7.91 7.70
C ARG A 98 -14.51 8.57 8.48
N TYR A 99 -13.76 9.45 7.85
CA TYR A 99 -12.57 10.08 8.45
C TYR A 99 -12.92 11.29 9.31
N ARG A 100 -14.06 11.93 9.07
CA ARG A 100 -14.64 12.99 9.91
C ARG A 100 -15.02 12.49 11.30
N GLN A 101 -15.76 11.37 11.35
CA GLN A 101 -16.37 10.86 12.58
C GLN A 101 -15.36 10.39 13.63
N SER A 102 -14.15 10.01 13.22
CA SER A 102 -13.18 9.41 14.14
C SER A 102 -12.25 10.45 14.77
N ASN A 103 -12.33 10.60 16.10
CA ASN A 103 -11.36 11.41 16.85
C ASN A 103 -9.95 10.79 16.90
N LYS A 104 -9.81 9.51 16.55
CA LYS A 104 -8.55 8.78 16.48
C LYS A 104 -8.24 8.39 15.04
N PRO A 105 -6.97 8.18 14.67
CA PRO A 105 -6.67 7.66 13.33
C PRO A 105 -7.35 6.29 13.13
N PRO A 106 -8.04 6.06 12.00
CA PRO A 106 -8.86 4.85 11.77
C PRO A 106 -8.03 3.61 11.43
N PHE A 107 -6.71 3.68 11.56
CA PHE A 107 -5.80 2.67 11.07
C PHE A 107 -5.11 1.91 12.21
N ARG A 108 -4.96 0.58 12.02
CA ARG A 108 -4.35 -0.30 13.02
C ARG A 108 -2.87 0.04 13.22
N ARG A 109 -2.45 0.14 14.48
CA ARG A 109 -1.03 0.26 14.85
C ARG A 109 -0.29 -1.03 14.52
N LYS A 110 0.94 -0.92 14.01
CA LYS A 110 1.80 -2.09 13.74
C LYS A 110 2.28 -2.66 15.08
N ARG A 111 2.12 -3.97 15.29
CA ARG A 111 2.40 -4.64 16.58
C ARG A 111 3.85 -4.40 17.07
N HIS A 112 4.82 -4.49 16.16
CA HIS A 112 6.23 -4.24 16.49
C HIS A 112 6.55 -2.80 16.91
N LEU A 113 5.62 -1.85 16.70
CA LEU A 113 5.75 -0.49 17.21
C LEU A 113 5.12 -0.33 18.61
N SER A 114 4.41 -1.35 19.11
CA SER A 114 3.67 -1.34 20.39
C SER A 114 4.44 -2.03 21.52
N ASP A 115 5.45 -2.85 21.21
CA ASP A 115 6.24 -3.60 22.20
C ASP A 115 7.29 -2.73 22.94
N MET A 116 7.27 -1.41 22.77
CA MET A 116 8.21 -0.46 23.38
C MET A 116 7.50 0.78 23.95
N GLY A 117 6.74 0.59 25.02
CA GLY A 117 6.32 1.65 25.95
C GLY A 117 4.85 2.11 25.86
N ASP A 118 4.07 1.68 26.84
CA ASP A 118 3.13 2.55 27.57
C ASP A 118 3.91 3.21 28.71
#